data_AF-A0A7X2MDP7-F1
#
_entry.id   AF-A0A7X2MDP7-F1
#
_cell.length_a   1.000
_cell.length_b   1.000
_cell.length_c   1.000
_cell.angle_alpha   90.00
_cell.angle_beta   90.00
_cell.angle_gamma   90.00
#
_symmetry.space_group_name_H-M   'P 1'
#
loop_
_entity.id
_entity.type
_entity.pdbx_description
1 polymer ?
#
loop_
_entity_poly.entity_id
_entity_poly.type
_entity_poly.pdbx_seq_one_letter_code
_entity_poly.pdbx_strand_id
1 'polypeptide(L)'
;MDIRSLLMKDIMIMDLKATTKSEVIDEMVHNYYEHGIIDDEDLYKKDIIKREEEGSTGMGDGIAIPHAHDAAVKKPAVQFARSVAGVDYDSMDGQPAHLFFMIAAPEGGDNTHLQALAALSQVLMNPDVVTALKAADTPDKVQDIFAEAVAKKEAENKAEEEAEKVAANSNSDRPYIVAVTACPNGIAHTYMAEETA
;
A
#
# COMPACT_ATOMS: atom_id res chain seq x y z
N MET A 1 9.05 -6.65 -4.02
CA MET A 1 9.77 -6.02 -2.91
C MET A 1 9.18 -6.55 -1.62
N ASP A 2 10.00 -6.91 -0.63
CA ASP A 2 9.48 -7.25 0.70
C ASP A 2 9.25 -5.96 1.50
N ILE A 3 7.97 -5.58 1.66
CA ILE A 3 7.55 -4.33 2.33
C ILE A 3 8.04 -4.25 3.78
N ARG A 4 8.29 -5.39 4.43
CA ARG A 4 8.78 -5.46 5.82
C ARG A 4 10.14 -4.79 6.01
N SER A 5 10.93 -4.68 4.94
CA SER A 5 12.21 -3.96 4.96
C SER A 5 12.05 -2.44 5.14
N LEU A 6 10.91 -1.88 4.73
CA LEU A 6 10.58 -0.46 4.91
C LEU A 6 9.68 -0.23 6.11
N LEU A 7 8.84 -1.20 6.47
CA LEU A 7 8.00 -1.14 7.65
C LEU A 7 8.91 -1.28 8.89
N MET A 8 9.31 -0.18 9.51
CA MET A 8 10.28 -0.22 10.61
C MET A 8 9.58 -0.35 11.96
N LYS A 9 10.05 -1.28 12.81
CA LYS A 9 9.47 -1.52 14.15
C LYS A 9 9.61 -0.30 15.06
N ASP A 10 10.78 0.32 15.04
CA ASP A 10 11.15 1.36 16.00
C ASP A 10 10.33 2.65 15.84
N ILE A 11 9.71 2.85 14.68
CA ILE A 11 8.92 4.04 14.38
C ILE A 11 7.41 3.79 14.41
N MET A 12 6.96 2.59 14.81
CA MET A 12 5.54 2.27 14.88
C MET A 12 4.83 2.96 16.05
N ILE A 13 3.67 3.54 15.80
CA ILE A 13 2.81 4.15 16.82
C ILE A 13 1.66 3.20 17.15
N MET A 14 1.82 2.38 18.18
CA MET A 14 0.84 1.33 18.53
C MET A 14 -0.46 1.87 19.16
N ASP A 15 -0.44 3.12 19.60
CA ASP A 15 -1.51 3.82 20.32
C ASP A 15 -1.50 5.31 19.94
N LEU A 16 -2.01 5.59 18.74
CA LEU A 16 -2.11 6.92 18.15
C LEU A 16 -3.05 7.80 18.98
N LYS A 17 -2.60 9.02 19.33
CA LYS A 17 -3.35 9.94 20.19
C LYS A 17 -4.19 10.94 19.42
N ALA A 18 -3.83 11.20 18.18
CA ALA A 18 -4.57 12.04 17.26
C ALA A 18 -6.04 11.63 17.11
N THR A 19 -6.91 12.64 17.07
CA THR A 19 -8.37 12.48 16.96
C THR A 19 -8.94 13.11 15.70
N THR A 20 -8.12 13.87 14.97
CA THR A 20 -8.47 14.48 13.68
C THR A 20 -7.44 14.13 12.62
N LYS A 21 -7.84 14.17 11.34
CA LYS A 21 -6.94 13.95 10.19
C LYS A 21 -5.64 14.76 10.26
N SER A 22 -5.74 16.04 10.60
CA SER A 22 -4.56 16.92 10.73
C SER A 22 -3.65 16.48 11.88
N GLU A 23 -4.23 16.12 13.03
CA GLU A 23 -3.44 15.63 14.17
C GLU A 23 -2.74 14.31 13.84
N VAL A 24 -3.36 13.43 13.04
CA VAL A 24 -2.74 12.16 12.61
C VAL A 24 -1.49 12.44 11.80
N ILE A 25 -1.62 13.35 10.82
CA ILE A 25 -0.48 13.78 10.00
C ILE A 25 0.62 14.36 10.90
N ASP A 26 0.26 15.26 11.81
CA ASP A 26 1.22 15.91 12.72
C ASP A 26 1.97 14.90 13.60
N GLU A 27 1.25 13.98 14.26
CA GLU A 27 1.85 12.98 15.14
C GLU A 27 2.78 12.02 14.40
N MET A 28 2.38 11.59 13.19
CA MET A 28 3.16 10.68 12.36
C MET A 28 4.41 11.35 11.79
N VAL A 29 4.29 12.58 11.26
CA VAL A 29 5.43 13.35 10.74
C VAL A 29 6.41 13.67 11.86
N HIS A 30 5.93 14.11 13.02
CA HIS A 30 6.78 14.39 14.17
C HIS A 30 7.58 13.15 14.59
N ASN A 31 6.94 11.97 14.64
CA ASN A 31 7.64 10.74 14.97
C ASN A 31 8.72 10.37 13.92
N TYR A 32 8.50 10.65 12.64
CA TYR A 32 9.56 10.49 11.63
C TYR A 32 10.75 11.39 11.86
N TYR A 33 10.51 12.65 12.25
CA TYR A 33 11.57 13.60 12.55
C TYR A 33 12.39 13.15 13.77
N GLU A 34 11.74 12.76 14.87
CA GLU A 34 12.40 12.27 16.09
C GLU A 34 13.30 11.05 15.84
N HIS A 35 12.94 10.20 14.87
CA HIS A 35 13.71 9.01 14.50
C HIS A 35 14.70 9.24 13.34
N GLY A 36 14.82 10.47 12.83
CA GLY A 36 15.74 10.84 11.75
C GLY A 36 15.43 10.17 10.41
N ILE A 37 14.15 9.85 10.17
CA ILE A 37 13.66 9.42 8.85
C ILE A 37 13.62 10.62 7.90
N ILE A 38 13.22 11.77 8.44
CA ILE A 38 13.23 13.09 7.79
C ILE A 38 14.11 14.06 8.59
N ASP A 39 14.60 15.13 7.96
CA ASP A 39 15.35 16.21 8.65
C ASP A 39 14.63 17.57 8.68
N ASP A 40 13.47 17.69 8.04
CA ASP A 40 12.64 18.89 8.02
C ASP A 40 11.16 18.49 8.12
N GLU A 41 10.60 18.66 9.32
CA GLU A 41 9.22 18.31 9.66
C GLU A 41 8.20 19.17 8.89
N ASP A 42 8.44 20.49 8.78
CA ASP A 42 7.53 21.41 8.12
C ASP A 42 7.45 21.17 6.62
N LEU A 43 8.60 20.89 5.98
CA LEU A 43 8.67 20.57 4.55
C LEU A 43 7.88 19.29 4.25
N TYR A 44 8.17 18.20 4.96
CA TYR A 44 7.52 16.92 4.74
C TYR A 44 6.01 16.98 5.03
N LYS A 45 5.61 17.63 6.13
CA LYS A 45 4.19 17.84 6.47
C LYS A 45 3.46 18.58 5.37
N LYS A 46 4.05 19.64 4.82
CA LYS A 46 3.45 20.43 3.74
C LYS A 46 3.18 19.58 2.51
N ASP A 47 4.09 18.71 2.11
CA ASP A 47 3.92 17.87 0.93
C ASP A 47 2.91 16.73 1.16
N ILE A 48 2.81 16.19 2.39
CA ILE A 48 1.72 15.28 2.78
C ILE A 48 0.36 15.98 2.68
N ILE A 49 0.23 17.20 3.23
CA ILE A 49 -1.03 17.95 3.17
C ILE A 49 -1.41 18.25 1.72
N LYS A 50 -0.46 18.72 0.92
CA LYS A 50 -0.68 18.98 -0.52
C LYS A 50 -1.18 17.72 -1.23
N ARG A 51 -0.63 16.54 -0.91
CA ARG A 51 -1.11 15.27 -1.46
C ARG A 51 -2.54 14.94 -1.02
N GLU A 52 -2.88 15.17 0.24
CA GLU A 52 -4.24 14.96 0.75
C GLU A 52 -5.27 15.91 0.13
N GLU A 53 -4.87 17.14 -0.22
CA GLU A 53 -5.71 18.12 -0.90
C GLU A 53 -6.09 17.70 -2.34
N GLU A 54 -5.26 16.89 -3.00
CA GLU A 54 -5.60 16.30 -4.32
C GLU A 54 -6.71 15.24 -4.20
N GLY A 55 -6.87 14.67 -3.01
CA GLY A 55 -7.86 13.66 -2.68
C GLY A 55 -7.40 12.82 -1.50
N SER A 56 -8.37 12.49 -0.63
CA SER A 56 -8.12 11.71 0.58
C SER A 56 -7.36 10.42 0.29
N THR A 57 -6.36 10.11 1.12
CA THR A 57 -5.68 8.80 1.09
C THR A 57 -6.35 7.76 2.00
N GLY A 58 -7.52 8.07 2.55
CA GLY A 58 -8.38 7.10 3.23
C GLY A 58 -8.99 6.12 2.23
N MET A 59 -8.41 4.92 2.14
CA MET A 59 -8.78 3.89 1.15
C MET A 59 -10.12 3.22 1.46
N GLY A 60 -10.61 3.34 2.69
CA GLY A 60 -11.74 2.58 3.23
C GLY A 60 -11.27 1.39 4.06
N ASP A 61 -12.24 0.60 4.56
CA ASP A 61 -12.01 -0.58 5.42
C ASP A 61 -11.25 -0.27 6.72
N GLY A 62 -11.23 1.00 7.11
CA GLY A 62 -10.51 1.52 8.26
C GLY A 62 -9.02 1.73 8.03
N ILE A 63 -8.61 2.00 6.79
CA ILE A 63 -7.20 2.18 6.39
C ILE A 63 -7.01 3.55 5.74
N ALA A 64 -5.93 4.23 6.13
CA ALA A 64 -5.41 5.40 5.42
C ALA A 64 -3.91 5.23 5.14
N ILE A 65 -3.45 5.73 4.00
CA ILE A 65 -2.05 5.59 3.56
C ILE A 65 -1.49 6.97 3.16
N PRO A 66 -1.19 7.87 4.12
CA PRO A 66 -0.65 9.18 3.82
C PRO A 66 0.75 9.05 3.20
N HIS A 67 1.04 9.74 2.10
CA HIS A 67 2.31 9.53 1.41
C HIS A 67 2.76 10.75 0.60
N ALA A 68 4.07 10.95 0.49
CA ALA A 68 4.66 11.98 -0.37
C ALA A 68 6.06 11.58 -0.84
N HIS A 69 6.48 12.11 -1.98
CA HIS A 69 7.90 12.23 -2.30
C HIS A 69 8.37 13.58 -1.77
N ASP A 70 9.49 13.59 -1.08
CA ASP A 70 9.93 14.81 -0.39
C ASP A 70 11.46 14.83 -0.21
N ALA A 71 12.05 16.02 -0.27
CA ALA A 71 13.49 16.23 -0.20
C ALA A 71 14.07 16.10 1.23
N ALA A 72 13.25 16.22 2.27
CA ALA A 72 13.62 16.05 3.66
C ALA A 72 13.88 14.57 4.02
N VAL A 73 13.33 13.63 3.25
CA VAL A 73 13.45 12.19 3.53
C VAL A 73 14.90 11.73 3.36
N LYS A 74 15.50 11.22 4.45
CA LYS A 74 16.86 10.67 4.47
C LYS A 74 16.91 9.17 4.24
N LYS A 75 15.84 8.48 4.63
CA LYS A 75 15.71 7.03 4.51
C LYS A 75 14.29 6.69 4.08
N PRO A 76 14.10 5.88 3.03
CA PRO A 76 12.77 5.41 2.70
C PRO A 76 12.22 4.57 3.86
N ALA A 77 10.99 4.83 4.25
CA ALA A 77 10.36 4.15 5.38
C ALA A 77 8.84 4.08 5.24
N VAL A 78 8.25 3.09 5.89
CA VAL A 78 6.82 3.00 6.14
C VAL A 78 6.61 2.94 7.65
N GLN A 79 5.81 3.86 8.16
CA GLN A 79 5.38 3.89 9.55
C GLN A 79 3.97 3.34 9.64
N PHE A 80 3.80 2.35 10.52
CA PHE A 80 2.49 1.92 10.97
C PHE A 80 2.05 2.75 12.18
N ALA A 81 0.81 3.22 12.18
CA ALA A 81 0.14 3.72 13.35
C ALA A 81 -1.26 3.12 13.51
N ARG A 82 -1.70 2.96 14.76
CA ARG A 82 -3.01 2.40 15.09
C ARG A 82 -3.78 3.31 16.04
N SER A 83 -4.99 3.70 15.63
CA SER A 83 -6.00 4.31 16.49
C SER A 83 -7.07 3.28 16.88
N VAL A 84 -7.23 3.05 18.19
CA VAL A 84 -8.27 2.14 18.70
C VAL A 84 -9.66 2.74 18.48
N ALA A 85 -9.83 4.05 18.69
CA ALA A 85 -11.10 4.75 18.51
C ALA A 85 -11.47 4.92 17.03
N GLY A 86 -10.46 5.00 16.16
CA GLY A 86 -10.63 5.42 14.78
C GLY A 86 -10.66 6.95 14.66
N VAL A 87 -10.28 7.46 13.50
CA VAL A 87 -10.25 8.89 13.18
C VAL A 87 -11.01 9.10 11.89
N ASP A 88 -11.87 10.11 11.86
CA ASP A 88 -12.46 10.57 10.60
C ASP A 88 -11.35 11.14 9.71
N TYR A 89 -11.08 10.43 8.62
CA TYR A 89 -9.97 10.71 7.71
C TYR A 89 -10.47 11.04 6.29
N ASP A 90 -11.76 11.32 6.13
CA ASP A 90 -12.41 11.50 4.83
C ASP A 90 -12.25 10.25 3.93
N SER A 91 -12.40 9.06 4.50
CA SER A 91 -12.26 7.79 3.75
C SER A 91 -13.31 7.67 2.64
N MET A 92 -12.96 6.98 1.55
CA MET A 92 -13.85 6.80 0.39
C MET A 92 -15.20 6.13 0.71
N ASP A 93 -15.23 5.27 1.73
CA ASP A 93 -16.42 4.57 2.22
C ASP A 93 -17.15 5.32 3.36
N GLY A 94 -16.65 6.50 3.74
CA GLY A 94 -17.16 7.30 4.86
C GLY A 94 -16.93 6.69 6.24
N GLN A 95 -16.11 5.63 6.36
CA GLN A 95 -15.81 5.00 7.65
C GLN A 95 -14.52 5.60 8.27
N PRO A 96 -14.42 5.63 9.62
CA PRO A 96 -13.19 6.05 10.30
C PRO A 96 -12.00 5.16 9.94
N ALA A 97 -10.83 5.77 9.76
CA ALA A 97 -9.57 5.05 9.63
C ALA A 97 -9.04 4.66 11.01
N HIS A 98 -8.61 3.40 11.16
CA HIS A 98 -8.02 2.86 12.38
C HIS A 98 -6.53 2.53 12.20
N LEU A 99 -6.14 2.18 10.98
CA LEU A 99 -4.78 1.82 10.62
C LEU A 99 -4.24 2.87 9.65
N PHE A 100 -3.06 3.39 9.96
CA PHE A 100 -2.38 4.39 9.16
C PHE A 100 -1.03 3.86 8.74
N PHE A 101 -0.72 4.02 7.46
CA PHE A 101 0.56 3.62 6.89
C PHE A 101 1.16 4.82 6.18
N MET A 102 1.94 5.63 6.89
CA MET A 102 2.59 6.77 6.26
C MET A 102 3.81 6.30 5.47
N ILE A 103 3.96 6.72 4.23
CA ILE A 103 5.11 6.34 3.39
C ILE A 103 6.00 7.57 3.16
N ALA A 104 7.26 7.48 3.63
CA ALA A 104 8.30 8.46 3.36
C ALA A 104 9.21 7.96 2.22
N ALA A 105 9.28 8.73 1.14
CA ALA A 105 10.14 8.42 -0.01
C ALA A 105 10.96 9.66 -0.43
N PRO A 106 12.28 9.52 -0.65
CA PRO A 106 13.12 10.63 -1.08
C PRO A 106 12.81 11.08 -2.51
N GLU A 107 12.88 12.39 -2.75
CA GLU A 107 12.86 12.94 -4.11
C GLU A 107 13.98 12.33 -4.98
N GLY A 108 13.65 12.04 -6.24
CA GLY A 108 14.61 11.46 -7.19
C GLY A 108 15.08 10.04 -6.86
N GLY A 109 14.51 9.41 -5.81
CA GLY A 109 14.64 7.98 -5.57
C GLY A 109 13.96 7.17 -6.68
N ASP A 110 14.31 5.89 -6.79
CA ASP A 110 13.64 4.94 -7.68
C ASP A 110 12.12 4.91 -7.43
N ASN A 111 11.38 4.13 -8.22
CA ASN A 111 9.94 3.84 -8.03
C ASN A 111 9.61 3.15 -6.68
N THR A 112 10.48 3.21 -5.67
CA THR A 112 10.36 2.65 -4.32
C THR A 112 9.06 3.04 -3.65
N HIS A 113 8.60 4.29 -3.80
CA HIS A 113 7.30 4.73 -3.26
C HIS A 113 6.14 3.90 -3.84
N LEU A 114 6.05 3.80 -5.17
CA LEU A 114 4.99 3.05 -5.84
C LEU A 114 5.09 1.55 -5.58
N GLN A 115 6.30 1.02 -5.49
CA GLN A 115 6.53 -0.37 -5.12
C GLN A 115 6.11 -0.66 -3.67
N ALA A 116 6.40 0.26 -2.75
CA ALA A 116 5.99 0.16 -1.35
C ALA A 116 4.47 0.23 -1.23
N LEU A 117 3.84 1.20 -1.91
CA LEU A 117 2.39 1.34 -1.96
C LEU A 117 1.72 0.08 -2.53
N ALA A 118 2.19 -0.42 -3.68
CA ALA A 118 1.63 -1.62 -4.30
C ALA A 118 1.76 -2.85 -3.39
N ALA A 119 2.93 -3.08 -2.80
CA ALA A 119 3.16 -4.20 -1.89
C ALA A 119 2.30 -4.10 -0.63
N LEU A 120 2.17 -2.89 -0.07
CA LEU A 120 1.32 -2.62 1.08
C LEU A 120 -0.16 -2.86 0.74
N SER A 121 -0.66 -2.29 -0.35
CA SER A 121 -2.05 -2.46 -0.80
C SER A 121 -2.40 -3.94 -1.03
N GLN A 122 -1.50 -4.74 -1.61
CA GLN A 122 -1.73 -6.17 -1.80
C GLN A 122 -1.95 -6.92 -0.48
N VAL A 123 -1.18 -6.58 0.56
CA VAL A 123 -1.35 -7.18 1.90
C VAL A 123 -2.66 -6.70 2.55
N LEU A 124 -2.97 -5.41 2.42
CA LEU A 124 -4.13 -4.77 3.05
C LEU A 124 -5.47 -5.09 2.37
N MET A 125 -5.47 -5.65 1.16
CA MET A 125 -6.69 -6.16 0.51
C MET A 125 -7.30 -7.37 1.23
N ASN A 126 -6.54 -8.05 2.10
CA ASN A 126 -7.06 -9.17 2.86
C ASN A 126 -7.74 -8.69 4.16
N PRO A 127 -9.06 -8.86 4.32
CA PRO A 127 -9.78 -8.39 5.51
C PRO A 127 -9.35 -9.09 6.81
N ASP A 128 -8.85 -10.33 6.73
CA ASP A 128 -8.33 -11.06 7.90
C ASP A 128 -7.05 -10.39 8.41
N VAL A 129 -6.20 -9.91 7.49
CA VAL A 129 -4.96 -9.18 7.83
C VAL A 129 -5.31 -7.85 8.48
N VAL A 130 -6.25 -7.09 7.91
CA VAL A 130 -6.72 -5.82 8.48
C VAL A 130 -7.29 -6.02 9.88
N THR A 131 -8.08 -7.08 10.08
CA THR A 131 -8.63 -7.45 11.38
C THR A 131 -7.53 -7.79 12.39
N ALA A 132 -6.53 -8.57 11.98
CA ALA A 132 -5.39 -8.91 12.83
C ALA A 132 -4.57 -7.67 13.21
N LEU A 133 -4.33 -6.75 12.27
CA LEU A 133 -3.60 -5.50 12.50
C LEU A 133 -4.33 -4.56 13.47
N LYS A 134 -5.67 -4.49 13.41
CA LYS A 134 -6.48 -3.76 14.40
C LYS A 134 -6.29 -4.33 15.82
N ALA A 135 -6.08 -5.64 15.95
CA ALA A 135 -5.84 -6.30 17.23
C ALA A 135 -4.38 -6.29 17.70
N ALA A 136 -3.40 -6.01 16.82
CA ALA A 136 -1.98 -6.09 17.13
C ALA A 136 -1.54 -5.04 18.16
N ASP A 137 -1.02 -5.49 19.31
CA ASP A 137 -0.63 -4.64 20.45
C ASP A 137 0.87 -4.38 20.56
N THR A 138 1.68 -4.96 19.67
CA THR A 138 3.14 -4.84 19.66
C THR A 138 3.69 -4.73 18.23
N PRO A 139 4.82 -4.04 18.02
CA PRO A 139 5.47 -3.96 16.70
C PRO A 139 5.86 -5.32 16.12
N ASP A 140 6.24 -6.27 16.98
CA ASP A 140 6.58 -7.63 16.57
C ASP A 140 5.37 -8.35 15.96
N LYS A 141 4.19 -8.27 16.59
CA LYS A 141 2.96 -8.85 16.02
C LYS A 141 2.59 -8.25 14.68
N VAL A 142 2.77 -6.94 14.50
CA VAL A 142 2.54 -6.29 13.19
C VAL A 142 3.44 -6.91 12.13
N GLN A 143 4.72 -7.12 12.45
CA GLN A 143 5.69 -7.72 11.53
C GLN A 143 5.39 -9.18 11.21
N ASP A 144 4.99 -9.95 12.21
CA ASP A 144 4.59 -11.36 12.03
C ASP A 144 3.35 -11.46 11.13
N ILE A 145 2.33 -10.60 11.34
CA ILE A 145 1.14 -10.55 10.49
C ILE A 145 1.51 -10.26 9.02
N PHE A 146 2.38 -9.28 8.78
CA PHE A 146 2.86 -8.99 7.42
C PHE A 146 3.66 -10.16 6.85
N ALA A 147 4.49 -10.82 7.65
CA ALA A 147 5.29 -11.97 7.23
C ALA A 147 4.39 -13.14 6.78
N GLU A 148 3.38 -13.47 7.58
CA GLU A 148 2.40 -14.52 7.26
C GLU A 148 1.59 -14.18 6.01
N ALA A 149 1.14 -12.94 5.88
CA ALA A 149 0.36 -12.49 4.72
C ALA A 149 1.17 -12.59 3.42
N VAL A 150 2.42 -12.12 3.42
CA VAL A 150 3.31 -12.20 2.25
C VAL A 150 3.60 -13.66 1.90
N ALA A 151 3.95 -14.50 2.88
CA ALA A 151 4.25 -15.91 2.65
C ALA A 151 3.03 -16.67 2.08
N LYS A 152 1.83 -16.39 2.59
CA LYS A 152 0.58 -16.95 2.08
C LYS A 152 0.35 -16.55 0.62
N LYS A 153 0.52 -15.26 0.29
CA LYS A 153 0.30 -14.77 -1.08
C LYS A 153 1.33 -15.35 -2.06
N GLU A 154 2.59 -15.48 -1.66
CA GLU A 154 3.61 -16.14 -2.48
C GLU A 154 3.29 -17.62 -2.73
N ALA A 155 2.73 -18.32 -1.74
CA ALA A 155 2.30 -19.70 -1.91
C ALA A 155 1.10 -19.83 -2.86
N GLU A 156 0.12 -18.94 -2.74
CA GLU A 156 -1.05 -18.86 -3.64
C GLU A 156 -0.61 -18.59 -5.09
N ASN A 157 0.22 -17.58 -5.31
CA ASN A 157 0.71 -17.23 -6.66
C ASN A 157 1.49 -18.40 -7.29
N LYS A 158 2.32 -19.12 -6.52
CA LYS A 158 3.03 -20.31 -7.02
C LYS A 158 2.07 -21.43 -7.40
N ALA A 159 1.03 -21.66 -6.59
CA ALA A 159 0.02 -22.67 -6.89
C ALA A 159 -0.80 -22.31 -8.15
N GLU A 160 -1.14 -21.04 -8.33
CA GLU A 160 -1.81 -20.53 -9.55
C GLU A 160 -0.93 -20.68 -10.79
N GLU A 161 0.34 -20.29 -10.72
CA GLU A 161 1.30 -20.47 -11.82
C GLU A 161 1.51 -21.96 -12.20
N GLU A 162 1.57 -22.84 -11.20
CA GLU A 162 1.67 -24.29 -11.43
C GLU A 162 0.39 -24.84 -12.07
N ALA A 163 -0.79 -24.39 -11.64
CA ALA A 163 -2.07 -24.76 -12.23
C ALA A 163 -2.20 -24.26 -13.68
N GLU A 164 -1.75 -23.04 -13.98
CA GLU A 164 -1.74 -22.48 -15.33
C GLU A 164 -0.76 -23.22 -16.26
N LYS A 165 0.43 -23.57 -15.78
CA LYS A 165 1.40 -24.37 -16.55
C LYS A 165 0.85 -25.77 -16.88
N VAL A 166 0.13 -26.39 -15.95
CA VAL A 166 -0.53 -27.68 -16.17
C VAL A 166 -1.69 -27.54 -17.17
N ALA A 167 -2.49 -26.48 -17.06
CA ALA A 167 -3.58 -26.18 -18.00
C ALA A 167 -3.06 -25.90 -19.42
N ALA A 168 -2.00 -25.10 -19.57
CA ALA A 168 -1.37 -24.78 -20.85
C ALA A 168 -0.76 -26.01 -21.53
N ASN A 169 -0.10 -26.90 -20.79
CA ASN A 169 0.43 -28.16 -21.34
C ASN A 169 -0.67 -29.16 -21.74
N SER A 170 -1.86 -29.10 -21.15
CA SER A 170 -3.01 -29.93 -21.55
C SER A 170 -3.76 -29.41 -22.79
N ASN A 171 -3.39 -28.23 -23.28
CA ASN A 171 -4.09 -27.50 -24.35
C ASN A 171 -3.36 -27.58 -25.71
N SER A 172 -2.21 -28.26 -25.79
CA SER A 172 -1.38 -28.33 -27.01
C SER A 172 -2.00 -29.11 -28.18
N ASP A 173 -3.14 -29.77 -27.96
CA ASP A 173 -3.86 -30.61 -28.94
C ASP A 173 -5.22 -30.03 -29.37
N ARG A 174 -5.54 -28.79 -28.98
CA ARG A 174 -6.82 -28.15 -29.32
C ARG A 174 -6.66 -27.22 -30.53
N PRO A 175 -7.57 -27.27 -31.52
CA PRO A 175 -7.50 -26.37 -32.67
C PRO A 175 -7.68 -24.92 -32.23
N TYR A 176 -6.81 -24.03 -32.72
CA TYR A 176 -6.92 -22.60 -32.48
C TYR A 176 -8.14 -22.01 -33.19
N ILE A 177 -8.96 -21.26 -32.46
CA ILE A 177 -10.07 -20.49 -33.03
C ILE A 177 -9.59 -19.05 -33.21
N VAL A 178 -9.48 -18.61 -34.47
CA VAL A 178 -9.19 -17.22 -34.81
C VAL A 178 -10.51 -16.51 -35.10
N ALA A 179 -10.89 -15.58 -34.22
CA ALA A 179 -12.06 -14.73 -34.42
C ALA A 179 -11.61 -13.38 -35.02
N VAL A 180 -11.96 -13.14 -36.28
CA VAL A 180 -11.68 -11.88 -36.98
C VAL A 180 -12.94 -11.02 -36.95
N THR A 181 -12.84 -9.81 -36.40
CA THR A 181 -13.94 -8.82 -36.40
C THR A 181 -13.51 -7.60 -37.20
N ALA A 182 -14.35 -7.13 -38.12
CA ALA A 182 -14.11 -5.92 -38.89
C ALA A 182 -14.90 -4.76 -38.28
N CYS A 183 -14.29 -4.03 -37.34
CA CYS A 183 -14.80 -2.73 -36.91
C CYS A 183 -14.19 -1.65 -37.82
N PRO A 184 -14.99 -0.73 -38.43
CA PRO A 184 -14.45 0.32 -39.30
C PRO A 184 -13.51 1.31 -38.58
N ASN A 185 -13.48 1.32 -37.25
CA ASN A 185 -12.56 2.12 -36.41
C ASN A 185 -11.41 1.28 -35.78
N GLY A 186 -11.17 0.07 -36.28
CA GLY A 186 -10.48 -1.05 -35.59
C GLY A 186 -8.96 -1.00 -35.42
N ILE A 187 -8.31 0.17 -35.31
CA ILE A 187 -6.86 0.24 -35.02
C ILE A 187 -6.63 0.31 -33.50
N ALA A 188 -7.46 1.06 -32.77
CA ALA A 188 -7.28 1.29 -31.33
C ALA A 188 -7.52 0.02 -30.49
N HIS A 189 -8.61 -0.71 -30.75
CA HIS A 189 -8.93 -1.92 -29.99
C HIS A 189 -7.97 -3.08 -30.28
N THR A 190 -7.36 -3.12 -31.46
CA THR A 190 -6.38 -4.15 -31.83
C THR A 190 -5.06 -3.94 -31.08
N TYR A 191 -4.59 -2.70 -30.93
CA TYR A 191 -3.41 -2.37 -30.13
C TYR A 191 -3.63 -2.70 -28.64
N MET A 192 -4.82 -2.38 -28.10
CA MET A 192 -5.15 -2.68 -26.71
C MET A 192 -5.26 -4.18 -26.41
N ALA A 193 -5.59 -5.02 -27.40
CA ALA A 193 -5.64 -6.47 -27.22
C ALA A 193 -4.24 -7.12 -27.22
N GLU A 194 -3.26 -6.51 -27.89
CA GLU A 194 -1.86 -6.98 -27.92
C GLU A 194 -1.14 -6.71 -26.59
N GLU A 195 -1.40 -5.58 -25.91
CA GLU A 195 -0.80 -5.29 -24.60
C GLU A 195 -1.30 -6.20 -23.47
N THR A 196 -2.44 -6.89 -23.67
CA THR A 196 -3.06 -7.76 -22.67
C THR A 196 -2.93 -9.26 -22.97
N ALA A 197 -2.16 -9.64 -23.99
CA ALA A 197 -1.95 -11.04 -24.41
C ALA A 197 -0.58 -11.59 -23.98
#